data_AF-A0A1D6FXP1-F1
#
_entry.id   AF-A0A1D6FXP1-F1
#
_cell.length_a   1.000
_cell.length_b   1.000
_cell.length_c   1.000
_cell.angle_alpha   90.00
_cell.angle_beta   90.00
_cell.angle_gamma   90.00
#
_symmetry.space_group_name_H-M   'P 1'
#
loop_
_entity.id
_entity.type
_entity.pdbx_description
1 polymer ?
#
loop_
_entity_poly.entity_id
_entity_poly.type
_entity_poly.pdbx_seq_one_letter_code
_entity_poly.pdbx_strand_id
1 'polypeptide(L)'
;MIYLVLALGWEAASIFRKGVIKNMRRNIVDGNSFAFLCDNIDELEHSVQENLPRVSVVMPLKGFGKHNLQNWRTQITSLYGGPLEFLFIVESKYDPAYHVVSRLITEYKDNLEAKVVVAGLSTTCSQKIHNQLTWHFNGRVAYSLTNNNILHIHYRADVPSFHTKFSERRYEQALEIFSWMESCSSLRLSSWDHAARLDLIAKAYSTSQAEEYYNKLQSPATRQAASFPLLHCYVMERDVQKAETFMAQLQSHGLPVDPHSFNEIMNLYVATLFQVMLNDETVKVGWSTYCTLANIFRKNGLNTEAQACLVKAEAKLSPTGRLGYSFVMTCYAALNDSDGVMRMWEASKSVPGRILTAYYMAAMSCSIKVGDISQAECIFGKWEAGCRKHDVRVSNVLLGAYVRNRWIEKAERLHLHMLEKGACPNYKTWEILMEGYVQSRQMDKAVGCMKKGLSLLKSCHWRPPVELMEAIGKHFEEQGSADDAYRYIKVL
;
A
#
# COMPACT_ATOMS: atom_id res chain seq x y z
N MET A 1 20.51 -18.57 26.93
CA MET A 1 21.73 -18.71 26.11
C MET A 1 21.70 -17.80 24.88
N ILE A 2 20.76 -17.95 23.93
CA ILE A 2 20.68 -17.11 22.72
C ILE A 2 20.53 -15.60 23.04
N TYR A 3 19.65 -15.24 23.98
CA TYR A 3 19.45 -13.84 24.40
C TYR A 3 20.68 -13.21 25.07
N LEU A 4 21.49 -14.01 25.75
CA LEU A 4 22.69 -13.54 26.45
C LEU A 4 23.84 -13.29 25.46
N VAL A 5 23.92 -14.13 24.42
CA VAL A 5 24.84 -13.93 23.28
C VAL A 5 24.44 -12.71 22.45
N LEU A 6 23.15 -12.50 22.20
CA LEU A 6 22.65 -11.29 21.52
C LEU A 6 22.89 -10.02 22.33
N ALA A 7 22.67 -10.06 23.66
CA ALA A 7 22.94 -8.93 24.54
C ALA A 7 24.43 -8.58 24.59
N LEU A 8 25.32 -9.58 24.70
CA LEU A 8 26.77 -9.37 24.65
C LEU A 8 27.23 -8.83 23.28
N GLY A 9 26.64 -9.31 22.19
CA GLY A 9 26.90 -8.81 20.85
C GLY A 9 26.49 -7.34 20.68
N TRP A 10 25.35 -6.94 21.25
CA TRP A 10 24.90 -5.55 21.27
C TRP A 10 25.75 -4.66 22.18
N GLU A 11 26.17 -5.14 23.34
CA GLU A 11 27.07 -4.41 24.25
C GLU A 11 28.42 -4.14 23.56
N ALA A 12 29.00 -5.15 22.91
CA ALA A 12 30.25 -5.02 22.16
C ALA A 12 30.11 -4.06 20.98
N ALA A 13 29.02 -4.14 20.22
CA ALA A 13 28.72 -3.22 19.13
C ALA A 13 28.51 -1.78 19.63
N SER A 14 27.88 -1.61 20.80
CA SER A 14 27.66 -0.31 21.45
C SER A 14 28.97 0.32 21.93
N ILE A 15 29.86 -0.46 22.53
CA ILE A 15 31.20 0.00 22.95
C ILE A 15 32.01 0.44 21.73
N PHE A 16 31.99 -0.35 20.65
CA PHE A 16 32.65 0.02 19.39
C PHE A 16 32.06 1.32 18.82
N ARG A 17 30.74 1.41 18.73
CA ARG A 17 30.03 2.60 18.20
C ARG A 17 30.33 3.85 19.04
N LYS A 18 30.38 3.74 20.37
CA LYS A 18 30.79 4.84 21.28
C LYS A 18 32.26 5.25 21.06
N GLY A 19 33.15 4.30 20.80
CA GLY A 19 34.55 4.55 20.46
C GLY A 19 34.68 5.35 19.17
N VAL A 20 33.98 4.93 18.11
CA VAL A 20 33.98 5.64 16.82
C VAL A 20 33.37 7.04 16.97
N ILE A 21 32.23 7.20 17.65
CA ILE A 21 31.60 8.52 17.88
C ILE A 21 32.53 9.46 18.67
N LYS A 22 33.27 8.94 19.65
CA LYS A 22 34.26 9.72 20.41
C LYS A 22 35.43 10.17 19.51
N ASN A 23 35.87 9.32 18.58
CA ASN A 23 36.90 9.65 17.61
C ASN A 23 36.39 10.72 16.62
N MET A 24 35.18 10.54 16.07
CA MET A 24 34.53 11.53 15.20
C MET A 24 34.42 12.90 15.88
N ARG A 25 33.99 12.95 17.16
CA ARG A 25 33.90 14.22 17.89
C ARG A 25 35.25 14.90 18.11
N ARG A 26 36.33 14.13 18.35
CA ARG A 26 37.68 14.70 18.43
C ARG A 26 38.10 15.27 17.09
N ASN A 27 37.97 14.50 16.02
CA ASN A 27 38.33 14.94 14.68
C ASN A 27 37.55 16.19 14.25
N ILE A 28 36.27 16.31 14.63
CA ILE A 28 35.47 17.54 14.42
C ILE A 28 36.03 18.74 15.19
N VAL A 29 36.45 18.55 16.45
CA VAL A 29 37.08 19.61 17.26
C VAL A 29 38.44 20.02 16.69
N ASP A 30 39.18 19.06 16.12
CA ASP A 30 40.48 19.26 15.49
C ASP A 30 40.38 19.82 14.05
N GLY A 31 39.17 20.14 13.56
CA GLY A 31 38.93 20.85 12.30
C GLY A 31 38.31 20.02 11.16
N ASN A 32 38.20 18.70 11.31
CA ASN A 32 37.57 17.82 10.32
C ASN A 32 36.04 17.78 10.51
N SER A 33 35.33 18.70 9.88
CA SER A 33 33.86 18.77 9.91
C SER A 33 33.16 17.53 9.29
N PHE A 34 33.90 16.70 8.54
CA PHE A 34 33.41 15.48 7.88
C PHE A 34 33.90 14.19 8.55
N ALA A 35 34.28 14.23 9.83
CA ALA A 35 34.81 13.07 10.54
C ALA A 35 33.88 11.83 10.56
N PHE A 36 32.60 12.00 10.21
CA PHE A 36 31.64 10.90 10.07
C PHE A 36 31.79 10.10 8.75
N LEU A 37 32.48 10.65 7.75
CA LEU A 37 32.75 10.04 6.45
C LEU A 37 34.18 9.49 6.35
N CYS A 38 35.16 10.25 6.83
CA CYS A 38 36.57 9.87 6.81
C CYS A 38 37.30 10.42 8.03
N ASP A 39 38.33 9.71 8.50
CA ASP A 39 39.13 10.15 9.64
C ASP A 39 40.02 11.35 9.26
N ASN A 40 40.50 11.41 8.01
CA ASN A 40 41.29 12.51 7.47
C ASN A 40 40.52 13.27 6.38
N ILE A 41 40.28 14.57 6.59
CA ILE A 41 39.55 15.43 5.64
C ILE A 41 40.33 15.63 4.33
N ASP A 42 41.66 15.49 4.36
CA ASP A 42 42.53 15.64 3.21
C ASP A 42 42.32 14.51 2.17
N GLU A 43 41.74 13.37 2.57
CA GLU A 43 41.32 12.32 1.63
C GLU A 43 40.11 12.73 0.77
N LEU A 44 39.38 13.77 1.17
CA LEU A 44 38.27 14.35 0.41
C LEU A 44 38.70 15.57 -0.42
N GLU A 45 39.97 15.98 -0.36
CA GLU A 45 40.49 17.03 -1.24
C GLU A 45 40.41 16.57 -2.71
N HIS A 46 39.96 17.49 -3.56
CA HIS A 46 39.60 17.21 -4.96
C HIS A 46 40.83 16.85 -5.82
N SER A 47 42.04 17.00 -5.29
CA SER A 47 43.32 16.68 -5.93
C SER A 47 43.58 15.17 -6.06
N VAL A 48 42.79 14.30 -5.39
CA VAL A 48 43.00 12.83 -5.39
C VAL A 48 41.97 12.07 -6.25
N GLN A 49 41.01 12.74 -6.87
CA GLN A 49 39.89 12.10 -7.58
C GLN A 49 40.06 12.11 -9.11
N GLU A 50 41.08 11.43 -9.63
CA GLU A 50 41.39 11.42 -11.07
C GLU A 50 40.39 10.64 -11.97
N ASN A 51 39.37 9.96 -11.42
CA ASN A 51 38.46 9.09 -12.21
C ASN A 51 36.97 9.17 -11.81
N LEU A 52 36.41 10.38 -11.70
CA LEU A 52 34.96 10.53 -11.46
C LEU A 52 34.13 10.37 -12.76
N PRO A 53 32.99 9.66 -12.73
CA PRO A 53 32.13 9.50 -13.89
C PRO A 53 31.49 10.82 -14.29
N ARG A 54 31.17 10.97 -15.59
CA ARG A 54 30.39 12.10 -16.09
C ARG A 54 28.97 12.06 -15.54
N VAL A 55 28.47 13.19 -15.06
CA VAL A 55 27.13 13.29 -14.47
C VAL A 55 26.32 14.35 -15.22
N SER A 56 25.12 13.97 -15.66
CA SER A 56 24.15 14.92 -16.24
C SER A 56 23.07 15.25 -15.20
N VAL A 57 22.90 16.54 -14.90
CA VAL A 57 21.93 17.06 -13.92
C VAL A 57 20.71 17.61 -14.65
N VAL A 58 19.54 17.04 -14.38
CA VAL A 58 18.27 17.42 -15.01
C VAL A 58 17.50 18.38 -14.11
N MET A 59 17.22 19.59 -14.60
CA MET A 59 16.64 20.69 -13.82
C MET A 59 15.30 21.17 -14.40
N PRO A 60 14.16 20.62 -13.94
CA PRO A 60 12.85 21.13 -14.34
C PRO A 60 12.53 22.45 -13.65
N LEU A 61 12.32 23.49 -14.45
CA LEU A 61 12.09 24.85 -13.95
C LEU A 61 10.58 25.11 -13.85
N LYS A 62 10.11 25.85 -12.83
CA LYS A 62 8.71 26.24 -12.70
C LYS A 62 8.59 27.76 -12.61
N GLY A 63 8.39 28.41 -13.75
CA GLY A 63 8.30 29.86 -13.85
C GLY A 63 9.57 30.61 -13.46
N PHE A 64 9.48 31.94 -13.40
CA PHE A 64 10.59 32.82 -13.06
C PHE A 64 10.26 33.75 -11.88
N GLY A 65 11.15 33.78 -10.89
CA GLY A 65 11.16 34.73 -9.78
C GLY A 65 12.60 35.11 -9.42
N LYS A 66 12.82 36.30 -8.83
CA LYS A 66 14.18 36.81 -8.53
C LYS A 66 15.03 35.85 -7.67
N HIS A 67 14.39 35.10 -6.76
CA HIS A 67 15.07 34.10 -5.92
C HIS A 67 15.51 32.83 -6.70
N ASN A 68 14.84 32.51 -7.82
CA ASN A 68 15.14 31.30 -8.59
C ASN A 68 16.48 31.42 -9.33
N LEU A 69 16.83 32.62 -9.82
CA LEU A 69 18.09 32.86 -10.52
C LEU A 69 19.31 32.61 -9.61
N GLN A 70 19.23 33.06 -8.36
CA GLN A 70 20.30 32.85 -7.40
C GLN A 70 20.46 31.36 -7.06
N ASN A 71 19.34 30.64 -6.90
CA ASN A 71 19.36 29.20 -6.67
C ASN A 71 19.97 28.44 -7.85
N TRP A 72 19.62 28.81 -9.10
CA TRP A 72 20.20 28.19 -10.29
C TRP A 72 21.70 28.47 -10.40
N ARG A 73 22.14 29.70 -10.09
CA ARG A 73 23.56 30.07 -10.02
C ARG A 73 24.32 29.19 -9.04
N THR A 74 23.81 29.03 -7.81
CA THR A 74 24.46 28.18 -6.80
C THR A 74 24.52 26.70 -7.21
N GLN A 75 23.52 26.20 -7.94
CA GLN A 75 23.49 24.81 -8.40
C GLN A 75 24.47 24.53 -9.54
N ILE A 76 24.63 25.46 -10.49
CA ILE A 76 25.61 25.29 -11.59
C ILE A 76 27.07 25.50 -11.12
N THR A 77 27.27 26.22 -10.01
CA THR A 77 28.58 26.36 -9.36
C THR A 77 28.84 25.28 -8.31
N SER A 78 28.03 24.23 -8.25
CA SER A 78 28.20 23.14 -7.30
C SER A 78 29.53 22.41 -7.53
N LEU A 79 30.27 22.17 -6.45
CA LEU A 79 31.60 21.56 -6.47
C LEU A 79 31.49 20.04 -6.64
N TYR A 80 31.45 19.56 -7.89
CA TYR A 80 31.72 18.17 -8.24
C TYR A 80 33.05 18.13 -9.00
N GLY A 81 33.96 17.25 -8.60
CA GLY A 81 35.31 17.16 -9.19
C GLY A 81 35.39 16.51 -10.57
N GLY A 82 34.29 15.90 -11.07
CA GLY A 82 34.22 15.26 -12.38
C GLY A 82 33.47 16.08 -13.44
N PRO A 83 33.37 15.61 -14.69
CA PRO A 83 32.69 16.33 -15.76
C PRO A 83 31.16 16.39 -15.55
N LEU A 84 30.59 17.60 -15.56
CA LEU A 84 29.16 17.87 -15.38
C LEU A 84 28.49 18.38 -16.67
N GLU A 85 27.29 17.87 -16.95
CA GLU A 85 26.37 18.45 -17.94
C GLU A 85 25.05 18.88 -17.25
N PHE A 86 24.49 20.04 -17.60
CA PHE A 86 23.20 20.50 -17.08
C PHE A 86 22.12 20.58 -18.16
N LEU A 87 20.96 20.00 -17.88
CA LEU A 87 19.78 20.02 -18.76
C LEU A 87 18.64 20.80 -18.09
N PHE A 88 18.42 22.04 -18.54
CA PHE A 88 17.35 22.89 -18.04
C PHE A 88 16.04 22.64 -18.79
N ILE A 89 15.00 22.18 -18.10
CA ILE A 89 13.73 21.83 -18.73
C ILE A 89 12.69 22.95 -18.53
N VAL A 90 12.20 23.50 -19.64
CA VAL A 90 11.14 24.53 -19.68
C VAL A 90 9.90 24.05 -20.44
N GLU A 91 8.77 24.75 -20.29
CA GLU A 91 7.53 24.38 -21.02
C GLU A 91 7.57 24.78 -22.49
N SER A 92 8.08 25.96 -22.79
CA SER A 92 8.14 26.50 -24.15
C SER A 92 9.28 27.51 -24.28
N LYS A 93 9.58 27.93 -25.51
CA LYS A 93 10.49 29.06 -25.76
C LYS A 93 9.95 30.40 -25.25
N TYR A 94 8.65 30.46 -24.95
CA TYR A 94 7.98 31.63 -24.37
C TYR A 94 7.95 31.59 -22.84
N ASP A 95 8.49 30.53 -22.22
CA ASP A 95 8.63 30.45 -20.77
C ASP A 95 9.59 31.56 -20.29
N PRO A 96 9.20 32.42 -19.33
CA PRO A 96 10.08 33.45 -18.79
C PRO A 96 11.44 32.93 -18.32
N ALA A 97 11.51 31.68 -17.86
CA ALA A 97 12.75 31.04 -17.44
C ALA A 97 13.70 30.73 -18.61
N TYR A 98 13.19 30.52 -19.83
CA TYR A 98 13.99 30.19 -21.02
C TYR A 98 15.04 31.27 -21.30
N HIS A 99 14.61 32.54 -21.40
CA HIS A 99 15.51 33.65 -21.69
C HIS A 99 16.56 33.89 -20.60
N VAL A 100 16.16 33.72 -19.34
CA VAL A 100 17.04 33.93 -18.18
C VAL A 100 18.11 32.85 -18.12
N VAL A 101 17.73 31.59 -18.33
CA VAL A 101 18.67 30.47 -18.34
C VAL A 101 19.57 30.50 -19.57
N SER A 102 19.05 30.85 -20.75
CA SER A 102 19.92 31.04 -21.94
C SER A 102 21.00 32.10 -21.71
N ARG A 103 20.66 33.20 -21.04
CA ARG A 103 21.65 34.20 -20.60
C ARG A 103 22.65 33.63 -19.61
N LEU A 104 22.19 32.87 -18.62
CA LEU A 104 23.04 32.25 -17.60
C LEU A 104 24.04 31.24 -18.23
N ILE A 105 23.58 30.43 -19.19
CA ILE A 105 24.44 29.51 -19.94
C ILE A 105 25.49 30.28 -20.75
N THR A 106 25.13 31.45 -21.30
CA THR A 106 26.08 32.31 -22.03
C THR A 106 27.11 32.94 -21.08
N GLU A 107 26.70 33.35 -19.89
CA GLU A 107 27.56 33.96 -18.85
C GLU A 107 28.65 32.98 -18.35
N TYR A 108 28.37 31.67 -18.33
CA TYR A 108 29.28 30.63 -17.83
C TYR A 108 29.79 29.67 -18.92
N LYS A 109 29.69 30.05 -20.20
CA LYS A 109 29.94 29.16 -21.35
C LYS A 109 31.30 28.45 -21.34
N ASP A 110 32.32 29.08 -20.77
CA ASP A 110 33.69 28.54 -20.74
C ASP A 110 33.89 27.46 -19.66
N ASN A 111 33.03 27.41 -18.65
CA ASN A 111 33.16 26.51 -17.48
C ASN A 111 31.94 25.58 -17.29
N LEU A 112 30.91 25.68 -18.14
CA LEU A 112 29.63 24.99 -17.96
C LEU A 112 29.16 24.34 -19.26
N GLU A 113 29.03 23.01 -19.25
CA GLU A 113 28.31 22.30 -20.31
C GLU A 113 26.82 22.26 -19.98
N ALA A 114 26.02 23.11 -20.61
CA ALA A 114 24.58 23.21 -20.31
C ALA A 114 23.71 23.43 -21.55
N LYS A 115 22.50 22.86 -21.54
CA LYS A 115 21.51 22.97 -22.63
C LYS A 115 20.11 23.22 -22.07
N VAL A 116 19.28 23.94 -22.84
CA VAL A 116 17.87 24.15 -22.52
C VAL A 116 17.00 23.21 -23.36
N VAL A 117 16.07 22.52 -22.71
CA VAL A 117 15.21 21.50 -23.30
C VAL A 117 13.75 21.90 -23.12
N VAL A 118 12.95 21.84 -24.19
CA VAL A 118 11.53 22.23 -24.18
C VAL A 118 10.65 20.99 -24.06
N ALA A 119 9.84 20.92 -22.99
CA ALA A 119 9.01 19.75 -22.63
C ALA A 119 7.51 19.90 -22.89
N GLY A 120 7.05 21.02 -23.44
CA GLY A 120 5.63 21.29 -23.59
C GLY A 120 4.95 21.62 -22.26
N LEU A 121 3.65 21.92 -22.34
CA LEU A 121 2.84 22.37 -21.21
C LEU A 121 2.80 21.33 -20.08
N SER A 122 2.92 21.79 -18.83
CA SER A 122 2.93 20.93 -17.67
C SER A 122 2.39 21.63 -16.43
N THR A 123 1.77 20.89 -15.51
CA THR A 123 1.28 21.43 -14.24
C THR A 123 2.27 21.23 -13.08
N THR A 124 3.20 20.27 -13.21
CA THR A 124 4.19 19.90 -12.19
C THR A 124 5.58 19.67 -12.79
N CYS A 125 6.63 19.80 -11.98
CA CYS A 125 8.01 19.54 -12.42
C CYS A 125 8.23 18.07 -12.85
N SER A 126 7.60 17.12 -12.15
CA SER A 126 7.64 15.70 -12.51
C SER A 126 6.97 15.43 -13.87
N GLN A 127 5.91 16.17 -14.19
CA GLN A 127 5.27 16.09 -15.51
C GLN A 127 6.19 16.60 -16.63
N LYS A 128 7.06 17.59 -16.39
CA LYS A 128 8.06 18.03 -17.39
C LYS A 128 9.07 16.92 -17.73
N ILE A 129 9.52 16.19 -16.72
CA ILE A 129 10.42 15.04 -16.90
C ILE A 129 9.68 13.93 -17.66
N HIS A 130 8.43 13.65 -17.29
CA HIS A 130 7.59 12.68 -17.99
C HIS A 130 7.37 13.07 -19.46
N ASN A 131 7.09 14.35 -19.73
CA ASN A 131 6.90 14.86 -21.08
C ASN A 131 8.17 14.73 -21.92
N GLN A 132 9.37 14.84 -21.34
CA GLN A 132 10.62 14.58 -22.09
C GLN A 132 10.72 13.12 -22.52
N LEU A 133 10.40 12.19 -21.61
CA LEU A 133 10.43 10.76 -21.89
C LEU A 133 9.34 10.32 -22.87
N THR A 134 8.20 11.01 -22.91
CA THR A 134 7.06 10.74 -23.82
C THR A 134 7.08 11.53 -25.13
N TRP A 135 7.69 12.73 -25.17
CA TRP A 135 7.86 13.51 -26.40
C TRP A 135 8.90 12.89 -27.33
N HIS A 136 9.93 12.23 -26.79
CA HIS A 136 10.87 11.41 -27.55
C HIS A 136 10.23 10.28 -28.34
N PHE A 137 8.96 9.98 -28.05
CA PHE A 137 8.20 8.92 -28.69
C PHE A 137 7.30 9.41 -29.84
N ASN A 138 7.01 10.72 -29.95
CA ASN A 138 6.02 11.23 -30.91
C ASN A 138 6.56 12.10 -32.05
N GLY A 139 7.86 12.06 -32.36
CA GLY A 139 8.31 12.53 -33.68
C GLY A 139 9.80 12.83 -33.86
N ARG A 140 10.40 12.12 -34.83
CA ARG A 140 11.65 12.38 -35.59
C ARG A 140 12.97 11.79 -35.02
N VAL A 141 13.43 10.75 -35.72
CA VAL A 141 14.81 10.30 -35.99
C VAL A 141 15.82 10.42 -34.84
N ALA A 142 16.20 9.26 -34.31
CA ALA A 142 17.47 9.04 -33.63
C ALA A 142 18.61 9.52 -34.54
N TYR A 143 19.43 10.47 -34.09
CA TYR A 143 20.89 10.36 -33.93
C TYR A 143 21.46 11.73 -33.53
N SER A 144 22.00 11.81 -32.32
CA SER A 144 23.29 12.45 -32.10
C SER A 144 24.03 11.64 -31.06
N LEU A 145 24.98 10.85 -31.57
CA LEU A 145 26.04 10.23 -30.78
C LEU A 145 26.77 11.32 -29.99
N THR A 146 27.06 11.05 -28.72
CA THR A 146 28.38 11.37 -28.20
C THR A 146 29.09 10.06 -27.88
N ASN A 147 30.36 10.00 -28.27
CA ASN A 147 31.16 8.80 -28.46
C ASN A 147 31.17 7.81 -27.28
N ASN A 148 31.06 6.53 -27.63
CA ASN A 148 31.50 5.36 -26.87
C ASN A 148 30.98 5.15 -25.44
N ASN A 149 29.67 5.09 -25.21
CA ASN A 149 29.09 4.21 -24.19
C ASN A 149 27.58 3.98 -24.43
N ILE A 150 27.20 2.73 -24.73
CA ILE A 150 25.81 2.29 -24.85
C ILE A 150 25.20 2.32 -23.45
N LEU A 151 24.31 3.26 -23.18
CA LEU A 151 23.48 3.23 -21.97
C LEU A 151 22.32 2.26 -22.24
N HIS A 152 22.50 1.00 -21.86
CA HIS A 152 21.40 0.05 -21.70
C HIS A 152 20.47 0.57 -20.59
N ILE A 153 19.44 1.34 -20.95
CA ILE A 153 18.34 1.61 -20.02
C ILE A 153 17.50 0.33 -19.95
N HIS A 154 17.82 -0.52 -18.99
CA HIS A 154 16.89 -1.57 -18.56
C HIS A 154 15.61 -0.89 -18.05
N TYR A 155 14.55 -0.94 -18.85
CA TYR A 155 13.19 -0.80 -18.33
C TYR A 155 12.94 -1.97 -17.36
N ARG A 156 13.20 -1.76 -16.07
CA ARG A 156 12.49 -2.49 -15.02
C ARG A 156 11.12 -1.83 -14.90
N ALA A 157 10.21 -2.29 -15.75
CA ALA A 157 8.79 -2.04 -15.56
C ALA A 157 8.36 -2.84 -14.32
N ASP A 158 8.52 -2.25 -13.13
CA ASP A 158 7.70 -2.65 -12.00
C ASP A 158 6.29 -2.09 -12.27
N VAL A 159 5.42 -3.01 -12.69
CA VAL A 159 4.05 -2.83 -13.21
C VAL A 159 2.98 -2.68 -12.10
N PRO A 160 3.14 -1.82 -11.08
CA PRO A 160 1.94 -1.27 -10.39
C PRO A 160 1.51 0.11 -10.91
N SER A 161 2.40 0.84 -11.60
CA SER A 161 2.20 2.26 -11.95
C SER A 161 1.40 2.49 -13.25
N PHE A 162 1.37 1.51 -14.17
CA PHE A 162 0.52 1.56 -15.37
C PHE A 162 -0.94 1.17 -15.06
N HIS A 163 -1.16 0.26 -14.11
CA HIS A 163 -2.50 -0.11 -13.63
C HIS A 163 -3.20 1.03 -12.87
N THR A 164 -2.45 1.89 -12.18
CA THR A 164 -3.02 2.94 -11.33
C THR A 164 -3.50 4.18 -12.09
N LYS A 165 -3.24 4.30 -13.40
CA LYS A 165 -3.56 5.51 -14.18
C LYS A 165 -4.78 5.42 -15.10
N PHE A 166 -5.46 4.27 -15.20
CA PHE A 166 -6.72 4.13 -15.96
C PHE A 166 -7.96 4.03 -15.07
N SER A 167 -7.97 4.76 -13.96
CA SER A 167 -9.12 4.91 -13.06
C SER A 167 -10.33 5.62 -13.69
N GLU A 168 -10.24 6.10 -14.93
CA GLU A 168 -11.27 6.92 -15.60
C GLU A 168 -12.04 6.20 -16.73
N ARG A 169 -12.03 4.86 -16.81
CA ARG A 169 -12.72 4.07 -17.87
C ARG A 169 -12.33 4.46 -19.32
N ARG A 170 -11.17 5.09 -19.52
CA ARG A 170 -10.69 5.52 -20.84
C ARG A 170 -9.93 4.39 -21.55
N TYR A 171 -10.60 3.27 -21.78
CA TYR A 171 -9.98 2.05 -22.30
C TYR A 171 -9.51 2.21 -23.76
N GLU A 172 -10.27 2.91 -24.60
CA GLU A 172 -9.91 3.15 -26.01
C GLU A 172 -8.61 3.96 -26.15
N GLN A 173 -8.45 5.01 -25.34
CA GLN A 173 -7.24 5.85 -25.32
C GLN A 173 -6.01 5.05 -24.84
N ALA A 174 -6.21 4.09 -23.94
CA ALA A 174 -5.15 3.17 -23.52
C ALA A 174 -4.72 2.25 -24.68
N LEU A 175 -5.67 1.76 -25.47
CA LEU A 175 -5.43 0.90 -26.62
C LEU A 175 -4.76 1.63 -27.78
N GLU A 176 -5.01 2.92 -27.96
CA GLU A 176 -4.29 3.78 -28.90
C GLU A 176 -2.79 3.83 -28.56
N ILE A 177 -2.45 3.96 -27.27
CA ILE A 177 -1.05 3.95 -26.80
C ILE A 177 -0.40 2.60 -27.12
N PHE A 178 -1.05 1.49 -26.82
CA PHE A 178 -0.53 0.16 -27.15
C PHE A 178 -0.34 -0.04 -28.66
N SER A 179 -1.26 0.47 -29.48
CA SER A 179 -1.17 0.39 -30.95
C SER A 179 -0.02 1.23 -31.49
N TRP A 180 0.20 2.40 -30.91
CA TRP A 180 1.34 3.25 -31.24
C TRP A 180 2.68 2.63 -30.77
N MET A 181 2.72 1.97 -29.60
CA MET A 181 3.91 1.25 -29.15
C MET A 181 4.31 0.10 -30.09
N GLU A 182 3.35 -0.63 -30.66
CA GLU A 182 3.61 -1.67 -31.66
C GLU A 182 4.08 -1.10 -33.00
N SER A 183 3.68 0.12 -33.35
CA SER A 183 4.15 0.82 -34.56
C SER A 183 5.62 1.25 -34.45
N CYS A 184 6.15 1.34 -33.23
CA CYS A 184 7.54 1.65 -32.95
C CYS A 184 8.39 0.36 -32.97
N SER A 185 9.10 0.12 -34.08
CA SER A 185 9.95 -1.06 -34.29
C SER A 185 11.09 -1.24 -33.26
N SER A 186 11.39 -0.23 -32.46
CA SER A 186 12.39 -0.26 -31.39
C SER A 186 11.85 -0.77 -30.05
N LEU A 187 10.52 -0.88 -29.89
CA LEU A 187 9.88 -1.31 -28.66
C LEU A 187 9.41 -2.76 -28.77
N ARG A 188 9.87 -3.61 -27.86
CA ARG A 188 9.36 -4.96 -27.71
C ARG A 188 8.44 -5.01 -26.49
N LEU A 189 7.15 -5.28 -26.73
CA LEU A 189 6.18 -5.50 -25.66
C LEU A 189 6.57 -6.73 -24.83
N SER A 190 6.46 -6.60 -23.50
CA SER A 190 6.65 -7.71 -22.57
C SER A 190 5.41 -8.60 -22.51
N SER A 191 5.54 -9.79 -21.92
CA SER A 191 4.39 -10.68 -21.68
C SER A 191 3.28 -10.03 -20.85
N TRP A 192 3.64 -9.17 -19.88
CA TRP A 192 2.67 -8.45 -19.06
C TRP A 192 1.97 -7.32 -19.82
N ASP A 193 2.67 -6.69 -20.77
CA ASP A 193 2.07 -5.67 -21.65
C ASP A 193 0.97 -6.29 -22.53
N HIS A 194 1.21 -7.49 -23.07
CA HIS A 194 0.20 -8.25 -23.81
C HIS A 194 -1.00 -8.64 -22.93
N ALA A 195 -0.76 -9.02 -21.67
CA ALA A 195 -1.83 -9.33 -20.72
C ALA A 195 -2.69 -8.11 -20.39
N ALA A 196 -2.05 -6.96 -20.13
CA ALA A 196 -2.74 -5.70 -19.87
C ALA A 196 -3.53 -5.22 -21.09
N ARG A 197 -2.96 -5.37 -22.30
CA ARG A 197 -3.67 -5.04 -23.54
C ARG A 197 -4.91 -5.92 -23.74
N LEU A 198 -4.82 -7.22 -23.48
CA LEU A 198 -5.97 -8.13 -23.60
C LEU A 198 -7.11 -7.71 -22.67
N ASP A 199 -6.80 -7.42 -21.40
CA ASP A 199 -7.77 -6.92 -20.42
C ASP A 199 -8.45 -5.61 -20.88
N LEU A 200 -7.68 -4.69 -21.49
CA LEU A 200 -8.21 -3.46 -22.06
C LEU A 200 -9.10 -3.70 -23.28
N ILE A 201 -8.73 -4.61 -24.18
CA ILE A 201 -9.54 -4.98 -25.35
C ILE A 201 -10.89 -5.54 -24.89
N ALA A 202 -10.87 -6.45 -23.91
CA ALA A 202 -12.09 -7.04 -23.38
C ALA A 202 -13.02 -6.01 -22.73
N LYS A 203 -12.45 -5.01 -22.02
CA LYS A 203 -13.21 -3.94 -21.36
C LYS A 203 -13.72 -2.85 -22.32
N ALA A 204 -12.97 -2.54 -23.38
CA ALA A 204 -13.33 -1.52 -24.36
C ALA A 204 -14.32 -2.04 -25.40
N TYR A 205 -14.16 -3.29 -25.83
CA TYR A 205 -14.89 -3.87 -26.94
C TYR A 205 -15.67 -5.11 -26.51
N SER A 206 -15.17 -6.31 -26.83
CA SER A 206 -15.83 -7.58 -26.50
C SER A 206 -14.82 -8.68 -26.26
N THR A 207 -15.30 -9.76 -25.65
CA THR A 207 -14.52 -10.98 -25.41
C THR A 207 -14.08 -11.66 -26.69
N SER A 208 -14.90 -11.62 -27.75
CA SER A 208 -14.52 -12.13 -29.07
C SER A 208 -13.29 -11.43 -29.66
N GLN A 209 -13.14 -10.12 -29.45
CA GLN A 209 -11.94 -9.41 -29.90
C GLN A 209 -10.71 -9.72 -29.02
N ALA A 210 -10.92 -9.95 -27.73
CA ALA A 210 -9.87 -10.41 -26.83
C ALA A 210 -9.38 -11.83 -27.19
N GLU A 211 -10.29 -12.73 -27.58
CA GLU A 211 -9.99 -14.06 -28.12
C GLU A 211 -9.15 -13.96 -29.40
N GLU A 212 -9.54 -13.08 -30.34
CA GLU A 212 -8.79 -12.88 -31.58
C GLU A 212 -7.37 -12.38 -31.30
N TYR A 213 -7.21 -11.45 -30.36
CA TYR A 213 -5.90 -10.96 -29.93
C TYR A 213 -5.06 -12.07 -29.29
N TYR A 214 -5.64 -12.87 -28.40
CA TYR A 214 -4.97 -14.00 -27.76
C TYR A 214 -4.43 -15.01 -28.79
N ASN A 215 -5.23 -15.33 -29.81
CA ASN A 215 -4.87 -16.26 -30.87
C ASN A 215 -3.71 -15.76 -31.75
N LYS A 216 -3.50 -14.44 -31.84
CA LYS A 216 -2.37 -13.84 -32.55
C LYS A 216 -1.05 -13.96 -31.78
N LEU A 217 -1.08 -14.20 -30.47
CA LEU A 217 0.13 -14.36 -29.66
C LEU A 217 0.84 -15.68 -30.03
N GLN A 218 2.14 -15.62 -30.33
CA GLN A 218 2.92 -16.81 -30.73
C GLN A 218 3.83 -17.34 -29.61
N SER A 219 4.27 -16.47 -28.69
CA SER A 219 5.19 -16.86 -27.61
C SER A 219 4.45 -17.55 -26.46
N PRO A 220 4.96 -18.69 -25.93
CA PRO A 220 4.38 -19.34 -24.76
C PRO A 220 4.29 -18.41 -23.54
N ALA A 221 5.29 -17.55 -23.35
CA ALA A 221 5.33 -16.62 -22.22
C ALA A 221 4.27 -15.51 -22.32
N THR A 222 3.99 -15.02 -23.54
CA THR A 222 2.95 -13.99 -23.74
C THR A 222 1.56 -14.60 -23.67
N ARG A 223 1.37 -15.81 -24.21
CA ARG A 223 0.13 -16.58 -24.04
C ARG A 223 -0.17 -16.84 -22.57
N GLN A 224 0.81 -17.34 -21.81
CA GLN A 224 0.63 -17.63 -20.39
C GLN A 224 0.20 -16.38 -19.60
N ALA A 225 0.86 -15.24 -19.81
CA ALA A 225 0.50 -14.00 -19.13
C ALA A 225 -0.91 -13.50 -19.51
N ALA A 226 -1.30 -13.67 -20.78
CA ALA A 226 -2.60 -13.25 -21.29
C ALA A 226 -3.75 -14.25 -20.99
N SER A 227 -3.44 -15.46 -20.51
CA SER A 227 -4.43 -16.50 -20.22
C SER A 227 -5.37 -16.12 -19.07
N PHE A 228 -4.83 -15.57 -17.97
CA PHE A 228 -5.65 -15.20 -16.81
C PHE A 228 -6.66 -14.08 -17.15
N PRO A 229 -6.27 -12.96 -17.81
CA PRO A 229 -7.23 -11.95 -18.24
C PRO A 229 -8.33 -12.50 -19.16
N LEU A 230 -8.00 -13.39 -20.11
CA LEU A 230 -9.02 -13.98 -21.01
C LEU A 230 -9.98 -14.91 -20.24
N LEU A 231 -9.46 -15.73 -19.33
CA LEU A 231 -10.27 -16.57 -18.47
C LEU A 231 -11.22 -15.73 -17.60
N HIS A 232 -10.72 -14.64 -17.01
CA HIS A 232 -11.53 -13.71 -16.23
C HIS A 232 -12.68 -13.11 -17.06
N CYS A 233 -12.45 -12.86 -18.36
CA CYS A 233 -13.52 -12.40 -19.25
C CYS A 233 -14.66 -13.40 -19.38
N TYR A 234 -14.37 -14.70 -19.61
CA TYR A 234 -15.40 -15.74 -19.66
C TYR A 234 -16.15 -15.88 -18.34
N VAL A 235 -15.44 -15.74 -17.21
CA VAL A 235 -16.04 -15.77 -15.87
C VAL A 235 -17.01 -14.60 -15.65
N MET A 236 -16.64 -13.39 -16.10
CA MET A 236 -17.52 -12.22 -16.03
C MET A 236 -18.74 -12.35 -16.94
N GLU A 237 -18.60 -12.97 -18.12
CA GLU A 237 -19.73 -13.30 -19.01
C GLU A 237 -20.58 -14.48 -18.51
N ARG A 238 -20.12 -15.18 -17.46
CA ARG A 238 -20.74 -16.39 -16.91
C ARG A 238 -20.82 -17.56 -17.91
N ASP A 239 -19.91 -17.60 -18.89
CA ASP A 239 -19.86 -18.67 -19.90
C ASP A 239 -19.00 -19.85 -19.40
N VAL A 240 -19.68 -20.85 -18.81
CA VAL A 240 -19.05 -22.06 -18.25
C VAL A 240 -18.34 -22.86 -19.33
N GLN A 241 -18.97 -23.01 -20.49
CA GLN A 241 -18.46 -23.88 -21.54
C GLN A 241 -17.16 -23.31 -22.12
N LYS A 242 -17.11 -22.00 -22.40
CA LYS A 242 -15.87 -21.35 -22.85
C LYS A 242 -14.77 -21.39 -21.80
N ALA A 243 -15.09 -21.16 -20.52
CA ALA A 243 -14.10 -21.17 -19.46
C ALA A 243 -13.48 -22.58 -19.25
N GLU A 244 -14.31 -23.63 -19.25
CA GLU A 244 -13.84 -25.02 -19.14
C GLU A 244 -13.01 -25.47 -20.34
N THR A 245 -13.50 -25.20 -21.55
CA THR A 245 -12.77 -25.55 -22.78
C THR A 245 -11.43 -24.84 -22.85
N PHE A 246 -11.36 -23.56 -22.45
CA PHE A 246 -10.11 -22.82 -22.39
C PHE A 246 -9.15 -23.38 -21.33
N MET A 247 -9.62 -23.74 -20.14
CA MET A 247 -8.78 -24.38 -19.11
C MET A 247 -8.20 -25.73 -19.58
N ALA A 248 -9.00 -26.54 -20.27
CA ALA A 248 -8.53 -27.79 -20.86
C ALA A 248 -7.49 -27.53 -21.98
N GLN A 249 -7.68 -26.50 -22.79
CA GLN A 249 -6.70 -26.07 -23.79
C GLN A 249 -5.37 -25.64 -23.16
N LEU A 250 -5.39 -24.87 -22.06
CA LEU A 250 -4.15 -24.47 -21.38
C LEU A 250 -3.35 -25.69 -20.91
N GLN A 251 -4.04 -26.68 -20.34
CA GLN A 251 -3.43 -27.93 -19.88
C GLN A 251 -2.88 -28.76 -21.05
N SER A 252 -3.62 -28.89 -22.16
CA SER A 252 -3.17 -29.68 -23.32
C SER A 252 -1.95 -29.07 -24.02
N HIS A 253 -1.80 -27.74 -23.98
CA HIS A 253 -0.65 -27.04 -24.55
C HIS A 253 0.55 -26.95 -23.58
N GLY A 254 0.47 -27.58 -22.39
CA GLY A 254 1.53 -27.57 -21.40
C GLY A 254 1.78 -26.21 -20.76
N LEU A 255 0.81 -25.29 -20.82
CA LEU A 255 0.89 -24.00 -20.15
C LEU A 255 0.49 -24.18 -18.68
N PRO A 256 1.33 -23.83 -17.70
CA PRO A 256 1.02 -24.03 -16.30
C PRO A 256 -0.14 -23.11 -15.89
N VAL A 257 -1.21 -23.72 -15.39
CA VAL A 257 -2.39 -23.04 -14.86
C VAL A 257 -2.13 -22.71 -13.40
N ASP A 258 -2.19 -21.43 -13.05
CA ASP A 258 -1.89 -20.98 -11.70
C ASP A 258 -3.11 -21.13 -10.75
N PRO A 259 -2.90 -21.15 -9.42
CA PRO A 259 -4.01 -21.29 -8.46
C PRO A 259 -5.11 -20.22 -8.59
N HIS A 260 -4.82 -19.02 -9.11
CA HIS A 260 -5.82 -17.98 -9.28
C HIS A 260 -6.77 -18.32 -10.43
N SER A 261 -6.31 -18.96 -11.51
CA SER A 261 -7.20 -19.47 -12.56
C SER A 261 -8.22 -20.50 -12.03
N PHE A 262 -7.78 -21.39 -11.13
CA PHE A 262 -8.71 -22.32 -10.47
C PHE A 262 -9.70 -21.60 -9.56
N ASN A 263 -9.26 -20.56 -8.83
CA ASN A 263 -10.16 -19.74 -8.02
C ASN A 263 -11.22 -19.03 -8.87
N GLU A 264 -10.85 -18.51 -10.05
CA GLU A 264 -11.79 -17.88 -10.99
C GLU A 264 -12.84 -18.87 -11.52
N ILE A 265 -12.44 -20.09 -11.90
CA ILE A 265 -13.37 -21.16 -12.30
C ILE A 265 -14.28 -21.58 -11.14
N MET A 266 -13.74 -21.73 -9.93
CA MET A 266 -14.56 -22.04 -8.76
C MET A 266 -15.60 -20.94 -8.49
N ASN A 267 -15.22 -19.67 -8.65
CA ASN A 267 -16.16 -18.54 -8.54
C ASN A 267 -17.27 -18.63 -9.59
N LEU A 268 -16.93 -18.98 -10.84
CA LEU A 268 -17.90 -19.19 -11.91
C LEU A 268 -18.90 -20.30 -11.57
N TYR A 269 -18.42 -21.47 -11.16
CA TYR A 269 -19.30 -22.58 -10.78
C TYR A 269 -20.20 -22.24 -9.61
N VAL A 270 -19.69 -21.57 -8.58
CA VAL A 270 -20.54 -21.18 -7.44
C VAL A 270 -21.62 -20.20 -7.90
N ALA A 271 -21.29 -19.26 -8.79
CA ALA A 271 -22.26 -18.31 -9.33
C ALA A 271 -23.33 -18.99 -10.22
N THR A 272 -22.96 -19.97 -11.05
CA THR A 272 -23.90 -20.64 -11.98
C THR A 272 -24.70 -21.76 -11.31
N LEU A 273 -24.06 -22.61 -10.49
CA LEU A 273 -24.74 -23.61 -9.67
C LEU A 273 -25.79 -22.96 -8.77
N PHE A 274 -25.51 -21.76 -8.28
CA PHE A 274 -26.49 -21.01 -7.52
C PHE A 274 -27.71 -20.58 -8.35
N GLN A 275 -27.52 -20.12 -9.59
CA GLN A 275 -28.64 -19.82 -10.48
C GLN A 275 -29.49 -21.06 -10.74
N VAL A 276 -28.84 -22.21 -10.96
CA VAL A 276 -29.54 -23.50 -11.08
C VAL A 276 -30.34 -23.79 -9.81
N MET A 277 -29.72 -23.61 -8.63
CA MET A 277 -30.38 -23.83 -7.35
C MET A 277 -31.52 -22.84 -7.06
N LEU A 278 -31.47 -21.62 -7.59
CA LEU A 278 -32.58 -20.66 -7.49
C LEU A 278 -33.74 -21.00 -8.42
N ASN A 279 -33.45 -21.59 -9.57
CA ASN A 279 -34.46 -21.99 -10.56
C ASN A 279 -35.12 -23.34 -10.20
N ASP A 280 -34.52 -24.10 -9.29
CA ASP A 280 -35.08 -25.33 -8.75
C ASP A 280 -36.05 -25.02 -7.60
N GLU A 281 -37.36 -25.15 -7.86
CA GLU A 281 -38.42 -24.92 -6.88
C GLU A 281 -38.38 -25.89 -5.69
N THR A 282 -37.65 -27.02 -5.80
CA THR A 282 -37.52 -28.00 -4.71
C THR A 282 -36.52 -27.58 -3.65
N VAL A 283 -35.58 -26.68 -3.98
CA VAL A 283 -34.50 -26.28 -3.06
C VAL A 283 -34.88 -25.01 -2.28
N LYS A 284 -35.05 -25.17 -0.96
CA LYS A 284 -35.27 -24.03 -0.06
C LYS A 284 -33.95 -23.37 0.33
N VAL A 285 -33.58 -22.33 -0.41
CA VAL A 285 -32.38 -21.53 -0.13
C VAL A 285 -32.56 -20.63 1.10
N GLY A 286 -31.64 -20.73 2.06
CA GLY A 286 -31.61 -19.93 3.29
C GLY A 286 -30.75 -18.66 3.19
N TRP A 287 -30.82 -17.81 4.22
CA TRP A 287 -30.04 -16.57 4.32
C TRP A 287 -28.52 -16.80 4.27
N SER A 288 -28.03 -17.93 4.80
CA SER A 288 -26.60 -18.27 4.83
C SER A 288 -26.01 -18.39 3.44
N THR A 289 -26.75 -19.01 2.51
CA THR A 289 -26.32 -19.16 1.11
C THR A 289 -26.19 -17.81 0.41
N TYR A 290 -27.17 -16.92 0.59
CA TYR A 290 -27.11 -15.57 0.06
C TYR A 290 -25.94 -14.76 0.63
N CYS A 291 -25.60 -14.93 1.92
CA CYS A 291 -24.43 -14.29 2.51
C CYS A 291 -23.11 -14.84 1.94
N THR A 292 -23.02 -16.14 1.67
CA THR A 292 -21.86 -16.74 0.99
C THR A 292 -21.66 -16.10 -0.38
N LEU A 293 -22.73 -15.94 -1.15
CA LEU A 293 -22.66 -15.31 -2.48
C LEU A 293 -22.31 -13.84 -2.40
N ALA A 294 -22.90 -13.11 -1.46
CA ALA A 294 -22.54 -11.71 -1.25
C ALA A 294 -21.03 -11.57 -0.98
N ASN A 295 -20.44 -12.48 -0.21
CA ASN A 295 -18.99 -12.50 0.00
C ASN A 295 -18.18 -12.83 -1.26
N ILE A 296 -18.68 -13.72 -2.12
CA ILE A 296 -18.04 -14.05 -3.41
C ILE A 296 -18.11 -12.85 -4.37
N PHE A 297 -19.31 -12.31 -4.61
CA PHE A 297 -19.50 -11.14 -5.44
C PHE A 297 -18.68 -9.94 -4.95
N ARG A 298 -18.64 -9.71 -3.63
CA ARG A 298 -17.80 -8.68 -3.03
C ARG A 298 -16.31 -8.90 -3.30
N LYS A 299 -15.79 -10.13 -3.18
CA LYS A 299 -14.37 -10.43 -3.47
C LYS A 299 -14.01 -10.14 -4.93
N ASN A 300 -14.97 -10.28 -5.85
CA ASN A 300 -14.80 -10.01 -7.28
C ASN A 300 -15.15 -8.57 -7.67
N GLY A 301 -15.39 -7.67 -6.71
CA GLY A 301 -15.71 -6.26 -6.98
C GLY A 301 -17.14 -6.01 -7.47
N LEU A 302 -18.00 -7.04 -7.57
CA LEU A 302 -19.40 -6.96 -7.98
C LEU A 302 -20.30 -6.54 -6.79
N ASN A 303 -20.06 -5.34 -6.27
CA ASN A 303 -20.68 -4.86 -5.02
C ASN A 303 -22.21 -4.71 -5.13
N THR A 304 -22.75 -4.37 -6.30
CA THR A 304 -24.20 -4.23 -6.53
C THR A 304 -24.92 -5.57 -6.45
N GLU A 305 -24.37 -6.61 -7.06
CA GLU A 305 -24.89 -7.98 -6.98
C GLU A 305 -24.77 -8.53 -5.55
N ALA A 306 -23.66 -8.22 -4.87
CA ALA A 306 -23.47 -8.58 -3.47
C ALA A 306 -24.56 -7.97 -2.59
N GLN A 307 -24.86 -6.67 -2.78
CA GLN A 307 -25.93 -5.98 -2.08
C GLN A 307 -27.30 -6.61 -2.34
N ALA A 308 -27.61 -6.93 -3.61
CA ALA A 308 -28.87 -7.59 -3.97
C ALA A 308 -29.03 -8.96 -3.29
N CYS A 309 -27.93 -9.71 -3.13
CA CYS A 309 -27.94 -10.97 -2.38
C CYS A 309 -28.24 -10.74 -0.90
N LEU A 310 -27.67 -9.70 -0.28
CA LEU A 310 -27.93 -9.41 1.13
C LEU A 310 -29.37 -8.98 1.39
N VAL A 311 -29.99 -8.20 0.51
CA VAL A 311 -31.42 -7.87 0.61
C VAL A 311 -32.28 -9.14 0.58
N LYS A 312 -31.95 -10.11 -0.28
CA LYS A 312 -32.61 -11.43 -0.28
C LYS A 312 -32.34 -12.22 0.99
N ALA A 313 -31.12 -12.15 1.54
CA ALA A 313 -30.76 -12.79 2.80
C ALA A 313 -31.60 -12.23 3.96
N GLU A 314 -31.78 -10.91 4.04
CA GLU A 314 -32.61 -10.23 5.05
C GLU A 314 -34.04 -10.78 5.05
N ALA A 315 -34.65 -10.88 3.86
CA ALA A 315 -36.02 -11.37 3.71
C ALA A 315 -36.21 -12.84 4.14
N LYS A 316 -35.12 -13.60 4.26
CA LYS A 316 -35.11 -15.02 4.68
C LYS A 316 -34.72 -15.21 6.15
N LEU A 317 -34.50 -14.13 6.90
CA LEU A 317 -34.14 -14.21 8.31
C LEU A 317 -35.33 -14.67 9.16
N SER A 318 -35.05 -15.54 10.14
CA SER A 318 -36.05 -15.95 11.12
C SER A 318 -36.17 -14.92 12.24
N PRO A 319 -37.39 -14.49 12.63
CA PRO A 319 -37.60 -13.57 13.75
C PRO A 319 -37.23 -14.20 15.11
N THR A 320 -36.98 -15.51 15.17
CA THR A 320 -36.60 -16.21 16.40
C THR A 320 -35.09 -16.44 16.53
N GLY A 321 -34.31 -16.22 15.46
CA GLY A 321 -32.89 -16.59 15.40
C GLY A 321 -31.96 -15.39 15.19
N ARG A 322 -31.19 -15.01 16.23
CA ARG A 322 -30.28 -13.83 16.17
C ARG A 322 -29.00 -14.06 15.36
N LEU A 323 -28.62 -15.31 15.08
CA LEU A 323 -27.40 -15.66 14.33
C LEU A 323 -27.39 -15.07 12.91
N GLY A 324 -28.50 -15.19 12.18
CA GLY A 324 -28.59 -14.71 10.80
C GLY A 324 -28.38 -13.21 10.68
N TYR A 325 -29.00 -12.42 11.56
CA TYR A 325 -28.80 -10.96 11.63
C TYR A 325 -27.31 -10.60 11.82
N SER A 326 -26.61 -11.30 12.71
CA SER A 326 -25.18 -11.04 12.95
C SER A 326 -24.32 -11.31 11.72
N PHE A 327 -24.66 -12.34 10.94
CA PHE A 327 -23.90 -12.73 9.75
C PHE A 327 -24.16 -11.76 8.59
N VAL A 328 -25.44 -11.45 8.32
CA VAL A 328 -25.85 -10.46 7.32
C VAL A 328 -25.25 -9.08 7.62
N MET A 329 -25.28 -8.65 8.89
CA MET A 329 -24.63 -7.42 9.35
C MET A 329 -23.13 -7.39 9.06
N THR A 330 -22.43 -8.52 9.27
CA THR A 330 -20.99 -8.63 8.98
C THR A 330 -20.71 -8.50 7.48
N CYS A 331 -21.59 -9.04 6.63
CA CYS A 331 -21.50 -8.89 5.18
C CYS A 331 -21.74 -7.43 4.74
N TYR A 332 -22.74 -6.73 5.30
CA TYR A 332 -22.93 -5.30 5.04
C TYR A 332 -21.73 -4.45 5.46
N ALA A 333 -21.17 -4.74 6.65
CA ALA A 333 -19.95 -4.07 7.10
C ALA A 333 -18.76 -4.32 6.16
N ALA A 334 -18.72 -5.47 5.47
CA ALA A 334 -17.70 -5.76 4.48
C ALA A 334 -17.90 -5.01 3.15
N LEU A 335 -19.14 -4.63 2.82
CA LEU A 335 -19.48 -3.76 1.68
C LEU A 335 -19.39 -2.26 2.02
N ASN A 336 -19.01 -1.92 3.25
CA ASN A 336 -19.01 -0.55 3.75
C ASN A 336 -20.40 0.12 3.74
N ASP A 337 -21.47 -0.67 3.91
CA ASP A 337 -22.85 -0.18 4.01
C ASP A 337 -23.24 0.06 5.47
N SER A 338 -23.18 1.32 5.91
CA SER A 338 -23.55 1.72 7.27
C SER A 338 -25.03 1.49 7.57
N ASP A 339 -25.90 1.75 6.61
CA ASP A 339 -27.34 1.65 6.79
C ASP A 339 -27.75 0.18 6.93
N GLY A 340 -27.17 -0.71 6.13
CA GLY A 340 -27.36 -2.15 6.24
C GLY A 340 -26.93 -2.70 7.60
N VAL A 341 -25.76 -2.28 8.11
CA VAL A 341 -25.30 -2.65 9.46
C VAL A 341 -26.32 -2.20 10.52
N MET A 342 -26.80 -0.96 10.42
CA MET A 342 -27.72 -0.38 11.38
C MET A 342 -29.10 -1.03 11.36
N ARG A 343 -29.67 -1.25 10.18
CA ARG A 343 -30.94 -1.95 10.01
C ARG A 343 -30.89 -3.34 10.63
N MET A 344 -29.82 -4.11 10.36
CA MET A 344 -29.66 -5.45 10.92
C MET A 344 -29.47 -5.45 12.43
N TRP A 345 -28.72 -4.49 12.97
CA TRP A 345 -28.57 -4.37 14.42
C TRP A 345 -29.89 -4.06 15.11
N GLU A 346 -30.65 -3.08 14.62
CA GLU A 346 -31.95 -2.72 15.20
C GLU A 346 -32.97 -3.86 15.06
N ALA A 347 -33.07 -4.46 13.87
CA ALA A 347 -33.97 -5.60 13.66
C ALA A 347 -33.60 -6.81 14.54
N SER A 348 -32.30 -7.02 14.80
CA SER A 348 -31.85 -8.09 15.68
C SER A 348 -32.40 -7.93 17.11
N LYS A 349 -32.72 -6.71 17.58
CA LYS A 349 -33.20 -6.47 18.95
C LYS A 349 -34.62 -6.99 19.18
N SER A 350 -35.44 -7.02 18.13
CA SER A 350 -36.81 -7.56 18.18
C SER A 350 -36.85 -9.08 18.39
N VAL A 351 -35.73 -9.78 18.19
CA VAL A 351 -35.63 -11.21 18.46
C VAL A 351 -35.76 -11.47 19.97
N PRO A 352 -36.71 -12.32 20.42
CA PRO A 352 -36.91 -12.60 21.83
C PRO A 352 -35.66 -13.11 22.55
N GLY A 353 -35.58 -12.85 23.85
CA GLY A 353 -34.48 -13.30 24.71
C GLY A 353 -33.31 -12.32 24.83
N ARG A 354 -32.41 -12.62 25.76
CA ARG A 354 -31.27 -11.78 26.10
C ARG A 354 -30.24 -11.75 24.96
N ILE A 355 -29.80 -10.55 24.58
CA ILE A 355 -28.69 -10.37 23.65
C ILE A 355 -27.38 -10.81 24.33
N LEU A 356 -26.71 -11.80 23.74
CA LEU A 356 -25.41 -12.28 24.23
C LEU A 356 -24.30 -11.27 23.92
N THR A 357 -23.26 -11.24 24.77
CA THR A 357 -22.07 -10.38 24.60
C THR A 357 -21.44 -10.48 23.21
N ALA A 358 -21.43 -11.67 22.60
CA ALA A 358 -20.89 -11.88 21.26
C ALA A 358 -21.59 -11.03 20.19
N TYR A 359 -22.91 -10.84 20.28
CA TYR A 359 -23.67 -10.03 19.32
C TYR A 359 -23.40 -8.53 19.49
N TYR A 360 -23.20 -8.05 20.72
CA TYR A 360 -22.74 -6.68 20.97
C TYR A 360 -21.36 -6.44 20.37
N MET A 361 -20.40 -7.35 20.62
CA MET A 361 -19.05 -7.25 20.03
C MET A 361 -19.10 -7.25 18.50
N ALA A 362 -19.92 -8.11 17.89
CA ALA A 362 -20.09 -8.17 16.44
C ALA A 362 -20.66 -6.85 15.90
N ALA A 363 -21.72 -6.31 16.52
CA ALA A 363 -22.34 -5.06 16.11
C ALA A 363 -21.38 -3.87 16.26
N MET A 364 -20.68 -3.76 17.40
CA MET A 364 -19.65 -2.74 17.61
C MET A 364 -18.54 -2.84 16.56
N SER A 365 -18.04 -4.04 16.28
CA SER A 365 -16.99 -4.27 15.29
C SER A 365 -17.45 -3.88 13.88
N CYS A 366 -18.71 -4.18 13.53
CA CYS A 366 -19.32 -3.80 12.26
C CYS A 366 -19.47 -2.28 12.13
N SER A 367 -20.00 -1.61 13.16
CA SER A 367 -20.13 -0.14 13.21
C SER A 367 -18.78 0.56 13.09
N ILE A 368 -17.75 0.08 13.80
CA ILE A 368 -16.39 0.61 13.68
C ILE A 368 -15.84 0.43 12.27
N LYS A 369 -16.11 -0.72 11.63
CA LYS A 369 -15.60 -1.03 10.29
C LYS A 369 -16.17 -0.09 9.22
N VAL A 370 -17.45 0.29 9.35
CA VAL A 370 -18.09 1.28 8.45
C VAL A 370 -17.79 2.73 8.84
N GLY A 371 -16.95 2.96 9.86
CA GLY A 371 -16.53 4.29 10.31
C GLY A 371 -17.45 4.95 11.34
N ASP A 372 -18.54 4.31 11.76
CA ASP A 372 -19.48 4.85 12.74
C ASP A 372 -19.09 4.47 14.18
N ILE A 373 -18.10 5.17 14.71
CA ILE A 373 -17.59 4.97 16.07
C ILE A 373 -18.62 5.43 17.12
N SER A 374 -19.37 6.49 16.82
CA SER A 374 -20.42 7.03 17.69
C SER A 374 -21.48 5.98 17.99
N GLN A 375 -21.90 5.23 16.97
CA GLN A 375 -22.81 4.13 17.16
C GLN A 375 -22.19 2.99 17.96
N ALA A 376 -20.92 2.63 17.72
CA ALA A 376 -20.24 1.62 18.50
C ALA A 376 -20.20 1.98 20.00
N GLU A 377 -20.05 3.26 20.34
CA GLU A 377 -20.14 3.79 21.71
C GLU A 377 -21.55 3.65 22.29
N CYS A 378 -22.58 3.98 21.52
CA CYS A 378 -23.98 3.79 21.92
C CYS A 378 -24.29 2.30 22.21
N ILE A 379 -23.81 1.40 21.36
CA ILE A 379 -23.95 -0.05 21.55
C ILE A 379 -23.22 -0.51 22.81
N PHE A 380 -21.99 -0.01 23.04
CA PHE A 380 -21.22 -0.30 24.23
C PHE A 380 -21.92 0.15 25.51
N GLY A 381 -22.47 1.37 25.56
CA GLY A 381 -23.20 1.86 26.73
C GLY A 381 -24.43 1.01 27.07
N LYS A 382 -25.15 0.52 26.04
CA LYS A 382 -26.26 -0.43 26.22
C LYS A 382 -25.80 -1.79 26.74
N TRP A 383 -24.66 -2.29 26.25
CA TRP A 383 -24.06 -3.52 26.77
C TRP A 383 -23.64 -3.35 28.23
N GLU A 384 -22.96 -2.26 28.55
CA GLU A 384 -22.43 -1.98 29.89
C GLU A 384 -23.55 -1.89 30.93
N ALA A 385 -24.63 -1.17 30.62
CA ALA A 385 -25.80 -1.05 31.51
C ALA A 385 -26.50 -2.39 31.79
N GLY A 386 -26.40 -3.37 30.89
CA GLY A 386 -27.05 -4.68 31.00
C GLY A 386 -26.11 -5.84 31.36
N CYS A 387 -24.81 -5.58 31.52
CA CYS A 387 -23.83 -6.63 31.78
C CYS A 387 -23.84 -7.04 33.26
N ARG A 388 -23.59 -8.32 33.55
CA ARG A 388 -23.40 -8.82 34.93
C ARG A 388 -21.93 -8.86 35.33
N LYS A 389 -21.04 -8.96 34.34
CA LYS A 389 -19.60 -9.02 34.47
C LYS A 389 -19.00 -8.24 33.32
N HIS A 390 -18.10 -7.31 33.64
CA HIS A 390 -17.39 -6.50 32.66
C HIS A 390 -16.36 -7.36 31.93
N ASP A 391 -16.76 -7.87 30.77
CA ASP A 391 -15.88 -8.60 29.86
C ASP A 391 -14.98 -7.61 29.11
N VAL A 392 -13.69 -7.60 29.45
CA VAL A 392 -12.69 -6.68 28.88
C VAL A 392 -12.57 -6.77 27.35
N ARG A 393 -12.97 -7.90 26.74
CA ARG A 393 -12.93 -8.05 25.28
C ARG A 393 -13.86 -7.08 24.58
N VAL A 394 -14.97 -6.72 25.22
CA VAL A 394 -15.95 -5.77 24.64
C VAL A 394 -15.38 -4.36 24.62
N SER A 395 -14.79 -3.90 25.73
CA SER A 395 -14.11 -2.60 25.76
C SER A 395 -12.88 -2.55 24.85
N ASN A 396 -12.15 -3.68 24.70
CA ASN A 396 -11.00 -3.75 23.79
C ASN A 396 -11.39 -3.48 22.32
N VAL A 397 -12.63 -3.77 21.91
CA VAL A 397 -13.13 -3.43 20.56
C VAL A 397 -13.10 -1.91 20.34
N LEU A 398 -13.62 -1.12 21.30
CA LEU A 398 -13.55 0.35 21.24
C LEU A 398 -12.14 0.87 21.46
N LEU A 399 -11.38 0.27 22.37
CA LEU A 399 -9.99 0.65 22.64
C LEU A 399 -9.15 0.60 21.36
N GLY A 400 -9.26 -0.49 20.60
CA GLY A 400 -8.59 -0.64 19.31
C GLY A 400 -9.11 0.32 18.24
N ALA A 401 -10.38 0.74 18.30
CA ALA A 401 -10.90 1.78 17.41
C ALA A 401 -10.31 3.16 17.75
N TYR A 402 -10.24 3.53 19.02
CA TYR A 402 -9.68 4.81 19.46
C TYR A 402 -8.20 4.94 19.13
N VAL A 403 -7.41 3.89 19.38
CA VAL A 403 -5.99 3.88 19.04
C VAL A 403 -5.76 4.04 17.55
N ARG A 404 -6.48 3.30 16.69
CA ARG A 404 -6.38 3.46 15.22
C ARG A 404 -6.77 4.86 14.72
N ASN A 405 -7.64 5.56 15.45
CA ASN A 405 -8.02 6.95 15.15
C ASN A 405 -7.15 8.01 15.87
N ARG A 406 -6.05 7.59 16.51
CA ARG A 406 -5.14 8.46 17.29
C ARG A 406 -5.80 9.19 18.48
N TRP A 407 -6.88 8.65 19.03
CA TRP A 407 -7.58 9.20 20.19
C TRP A 407 -7.09 8.56 21.49
N ILE A 408 -5.78 8.66 21.77
CA ILE A 408 -5.15 7.97 22.91
C ILE A 408 -5.76 8.39 24.25
N GLU A 409 -6.11 9.66 24.44
CA GLU A 409 -6.73 10.14 25.68
C GLU A 409 -8.11 9.51 25.91
N LYS A 410 -8.90 9.30 24.85
CA LYS A 410 -10.20 8.63 24.94
C LYS A 410 -10.02 7.14 25.26
N ALA A 411 -8.97 6.52 24.71
CA ALA A 411 -8.59 5.15 25.04
C ALA A 411 -8.16 5.00 26.52
N GLU A 412 -7.37 5.93 27.05
CA GLU A 412 -6.98 5.95 28.46
C GLU A 412 -8.19 6.10 29.38
N ARG A 413 -9.09 7.05 29.10
CA ARG A 413 -10.33 7.23 29.87
C ARG A 413 -11.19 5.98 29.89
N LEU A 414 -11.38 5.33 28.74
CA LEU A 414 -12.12 4.07 28.66
C LEU A 414 -11.42 2.96 29.47
N HIS A 415 -10.10 2.84 29.37
CA HIS A 415 -9.35 1.84 30.12
C HIS A 415 -9.49 2.03 31.64
N LEU A 416 -9.35 3.26 32.13
CA LEU A 416 -9.50 3.60 33.55
C LEU A 416 -10.93 3.32 34.05
N HIS A 417 -11.94 3.75 33.29
CA HIS A 417 -13.35 3.47 33.60
C HIS A 417 -13.62 1.96 33.72
N MET A 418 -13.08 1.15 32.80
CA MET A 418 -13.23 -0.30 32.88
C MET A 418 -12.53 -0.92 34.08
N LEU A 419 -11.38 -0.38 34.50
CA LEU A 419 -10.68 -0.79 35.72
C LEU A 419 -11.51 -0.49 36.97
N GLU A 420 -12.11 0.71 37.06
CA GLU A 420 -12.99 1.12 38.16
C GLU A 420 -14.23 0.21 38.27
N LYS A 421 -14.75 -0.26 37.13
CA LYS A 421 -15.85 -1.24 37.07
C LYS A 421 -15.42 -2.69 37.35
N GLY A 422 -14.15 -2.91 37.69
CA GLY A 422 -13.62 -4.21 38.07
C GLY A 422 -13.30 -5.14 36.90
N ALA A 423 -13.17 -4.61 35.67
CA ALA A 423 -12.69 -5.41 34.55
C ALA A 423 -11.19 -5.67 34.69
N CYS A 424 -10.76 -6.90 34.39
CA CYS A 424 -9.34 -7.27 34.41
C CYS A 424 -8.73 -7.11 33.01
N PRO A 425 -7.75 -6.22 32.80
CA PRO A 425 -7.01 -6.12 31.55
C PRO A 425 -6.35 -7.43 31.17
N ASN A 426 -6.46 -7.82 29.90
CA ASN A 426 -5.75 -8.98 29.37
C ASN A 426 -4.56 -8.53 28.51
N TYR A 427 -3.78 -9.49 27.99
CA TYR A 427 -2.62 -9.19 27.14
C TYR A 427 -2.98 -8.29 25.95
N LYS A 428 -4.17 -8.49 25.34
CA LYS A 428 -4.62 -7.71 24.19
C LYS A 428 -4.95 -6.27 24.57
N THR A 429 -5.47 -6.02 25.77
CA THR A 429 -5.67 -4.65 26.29
C THR A 429 -4.35 -3.89 26.35
N TRP A 430 -3.31 -4.52 26.90
CA TRP A 430 -1.98 -3.89 27.00
C TRP A 430 -1.31 -3.72 25.66
N GLU A 431 -1.49 -4.65 24.72
CA GLU A 431 -0.99 -4.54 23.35
C GLU A 431 -1.59 -3.34 22.62
N ILE A 432 -2.92 -3.15 22.70
CA ILE A 432 -3.61 -2.01 22.08
C ILE A 432 -3.13 -0.67 22.67
N LEU A 433 -3.02 -0.59 24.01
CA LEU A 433 -2.53 0.64 24.66
C LEU A 433 -1.07 0.93 24.31
N MET A 434 -0.23 -0.10 24.28
CA MET A 434 1.17 0.00 23.87
C MET A 434 1.28 0.57 22.46
N GLU A 435 0.51 0.04 21.50
CA GLU A 435 0.43 0.58 20.14
C GLU A 435 0.07 2.06 20.13
N GLY A 436 -0.97 2.45 20.88
CA GLY A 436 -1.41 3.84 20.97
C GLY A 436 -0.38 4.80 21.60
N TYR A 437 0.37 4.34 22.59
CA TYR A 437 1.45 5.13 23.20
C TYR A 437 2.65 5.27 22.29
N VAL A 438 3.03 4.22 21.56
CA VAL A 438 4.09 4.29 20.54
C VAL A 438 3.73 5.30 19.45
N GLN A 439 2.49 5.23 18.94
CA GLN A 439 1.98 6.19 17.93
C GLN A 439 1.99 7.64 18.43
N SER A 440 1.79 7.83 19.74
CA SER A 440 1.76 9.14 20.41
C SER A 440 3.12 9.56 20.98
N ARG A 441 4.20 8.82 20.70
CA ARG A 441 5.56 9.03 21.22
C ARG A 441 5.68 9.07 22.75
N GLN A 442 4.77 8.43 23.48
CA GLN A 442 4.80 8.31 24.94
C GLN A 442 5.46 7.00 25.36
N MET A 443 6.77 6.85 25.09
CA MET A 443 7.47 5.56 25.21
C MET A 443 7.51 5.00 26.64
N ASP A 444 7.58 5.84 27.67
CA ASP A 444 7.57 5.38 29.07
C ASP A 444 6.28 4.61 29.40
N LYS A 445 5.14 5.12 28.94
CA LYS A 445 3.84 4.45 29.11
C LYS A 445 3.75 3.20 28.25
N ALA A 446 4.34 3.21 27.05
CA ALA A 446 4.41 2.03 26.18
C ALA A 446 5.20 0.89 26.85
N VAL A 447 6.38 1.18 27.42
CA VAL A 447 7.18 0.23 28.21
C VAL A 447 6.42 -0.23 29.46
N GLY A 448 5.68 0.66 30.11
CA GLY A 448 4.79 0.32 31.21
C GLY A 448 3.72 -0.70 30.81
N CYS A 449 3.10 -0.53 29.64
CA CYS A 449 2.14 -1.49 29.09
C CYS A 449 2.80 -2.82 28.75
N MET A 450 4.01 -2.80 28.17
CA MET A 450 4.79 -4.01 27.87
C MET A 450 5.08 -4.80 29.15
N LYS A 451 5.59 -4.15 30.22
CA LYS A 451 5.80 -4.77 31.54
C LYS A 451 4.53 -5.45 32.07
N LYS A 452 3.40 -4.74 32.01
CA LYS A 452 2.11 -5.26 32.47
C LYS A 452 1.63 -6.44 31.62
N GLY A 453 1.77 -6.38 30.30
CA GLY A 453 1.47 -7.48 29.39
C GLY A 453 2.34 -8.71 29.67
N LEU A 454 3.65 -8.53 29.86
CA LEU A 454 4.59 -9.61 30.17
C LEU A 454 4.34 -10.21 31.56
N SER A 455 3.87 -9.44 32.54
CA SER A 455 3.51 -9.98 33.85
C SER A 455 2.37 -11.03 33.78
N LEU A 456 1.54 -10.96 32.73
CA LEU A 456 0.47 -11.93 32.48
C LEU A 456 0.98 -13.25 31.85
N LEU A 457 2.27 -13.34 31.49
CA LEU A 457 2.89 -14.53 30.88
C LEU A 457 2.78 -15.79 31.73
N LYS A 458 2.61 -15.65 33.05
CA LYS A 458 2.35 -16.78 33.95
C LYS A 458 1.08 -17.56 33.56
N SER A 459 0.16 -16.91 32.86
CA SER A 459 -1.15 -17.44 32.47
C SER A 459 -1.32 -17.65 30.95
N CYS A 460 -0.43 -17.12 30.11
CA CYS A 460 -0.48 -17.30 28.66
C CYS A 460 0.89 -17.09 27.98
N HIS A 461 1.18 -17.80 26.90
CA HIS A 461 2.31 -17.48 26.03
C HIS A 461 1.92 -16.30 25.11
N TRP A 462 2.24 -15.07 25.51
CA TRP A 462 2.09 -13.87 24.68
C TRP A 462 3.47 -13.33 24.26
N ARG A 463 3.58 -12.80 23.05
CA ARG A 463 4.80 -12.08 22.63
C ARG A 463 4.36 -10.72 22.08
N PRO A 464 4.96 -9.60 22.55
CA PRO A 464 4.68 -8.30 21.97
C PRO A 464 4.98 -8.27 20.47
N PRO A 465 4.22 -7.52 19.65
CA PRO A 465 4.53 -7.34 18.23
C PRO A 465 5.94 -6.77 18.03
N VAL A 466 6.71 -7.39 17.13
CA VAL A 466 8.12 -7.03 16.87
C VAL A 466 8.25 -5.57 16.44
N GLU A 467 7.37 -5.10 15.56
CA GLU A 467 7.34 -3.73 15.06
C GLU A 467 7.23 -2.68 16.19
N LEU A 468 6.42 -2.97 17.22
CA LEU A 468 6.26 -2.07 18.37
C LEU A 468 7.50 -2.10 19.28
N MET A 469 8.13 -3.26 19.44
CA MET A 469 9.38 -3.39 20.18
C MET A 469 10.54 -2.66 19.48
N GLU A 470 10.65 -2.79 18.16
CA GLU A 470 11.65 -2.08 17.37
C GLU A 470 11.45 -0.56 17.44
N ALA A 471 10.21 -0.09 17.37
CA ALA A 471 9.89 1.34 17.49
C ALA A 471 10.27 1.92 18.86
N ILE A 472 10.02 1.17 19.95
CA ILE A 472 10.44 1.58 21.30
C ILE A 472 11.96 1.55 21.44
N GLY A 473 12.62 0.49 20.94
CA GLY A 473 14.07 0.33 20.99
C GLY A 473 14.80 1.47 20.25
N LYS A 474 14.39 1.74 19.01
CA LYS A 474 14.93 2.83 18.19
C LYS A 474 14.80 4.19 18.89
N HIS A 475 13.67 4.44 19.55
CA HIS A 475 13.48 5.70 20.28
C HIS A 475 14.49 5.88 21.41
N PHE A 476 14.78 4.84 22.20
CA PHE A 476 15.77 4.93 23.26
C PHE A 476 17.21 5.02 22.72
N GLU A 477 17.48 4.39 21.57
CA GLU A 477 18.76 4.58 20.87
C GLU A 477 18.96 6.04 20.42
N GLU A 478 17.92 6.67 19.85
CA GLU A 478 17.95 8.06 19.40
C GLU A 478 18.10 9.07 20.55
N GLN A 479 17.54 8.77 21.73
CA GLN A 479 17.72 9.61 22.92
C GLN A 479 19.12 9.51 23.56
N GLY A 480 19.92 8.50 23.20
CA GLY A 480 21.29 8.34 23.69
C GLY A 480 21.42 8.03 25.20
N SER A 481 20.31 7.72 25.88
CA SER A 481 20.28 7.38 27.30
C SER A 481 20.51 5.88 27.50
N ALA A 482 21.72 5.50 27.91
CA ALA A 482 22.07 4.11 28.20
C ALA A 482 21.21 3.52 29.34
N ASP A 483 20.81 4.34 30.31
CA ASP A 483 19.96 3.92 31.43
C ASP A 483 18.54 3.56 30.99
N ASP A 484 17.96 4.30 30.04
CA ASP A 484 16.61 4.03 29.55
C ASP A 484 16.58 2.84 28.59
N ALA A 485 17.62 2.69 27.75
CA ALA A 485 17.84 1.46 26.98
C ALA A 485 18.05 0.24 27.90
N TYR A 486 18.78 0.38 29.01
CA TYR A 486 18.97 -0.68 30.00
C TYR A 486 17.66 -1.03 30.72
N ARG A 487 16.84 -0.03 31.08
CA ARG A 487 15.49 -0.24 31.62
C ARG A 487 14.59 -0.97 30.64
N TYR A 488 14.70 -0.69 29.34
CA TYR A 488 13.96 -1.37 28.28
C TYR A 488 14.39 -2.84 28.14
N ILE A 489 15.70 -3.10 28.07
CA ILE A 489 16.26 -4.47 28.00
C ILE A 489 15.88 -5.29 29.24
N LYS A 490 15.85 -4.69 30.43
CA LYS A 490 15.46 -5.39 31.67
C LYS A 490 14.00 -5.88 31.68
N VAL A 491 13.15 -5.34 30.81
CA VAL A 491 11.75 -5.77 30.67
C VAL A 491 11.61 -6.97 29.75
N LEU A 492 12.45 -7.04 28.72
CA LEU A 492 12.56 -8.17 27.80
C LEU A 492 13.16 -9.39 28.53
#